data_AF-A0A2H5E1T1-F1
#
_entry.id   AF-A0A2H5E1T1-F1
#
_cell.length_a   1.000
_cell.length_b   1.000
_cell.length_c   1.000
_cell.angle_alpha   90.00
_cell.angle_beta   90.00
_cell.angle_gamma   90.00
#
_symmetry.space_group_name_H-M   'P 1'
#
loop_
_entity.id
_entity.type
_entity.pdbx_description
1 polymer ?
#
loop_
_entity_poly.entity_id
_entity_poly.type
_entity_poly.pdbx_seq_one_letter_code
_entity_poly.pdbx_strand_id
1 'polypeptide(L)' 'MKWSADPTTLKSFDEVLLTVLGLPPSEIDALAMDDYWFWCEVAEREVQRRGERQQQLLDAI' A
#
# COMPACT_ATOMS: atom_id res chain seq x y z
N MET A 1 1.47 10.83 -17.41
CA MET A 1 1.08 9.40 -17.35
C MET A 1 -0.42 9.34 -17.16
N LYS A 2 -1.14 8.62 -18.02
CA LYS A 2 -2.60 8.46 -17.94
C LYS A 2 -2.84 7.20 -17.11
N TRP A 3 -3.12 7.36 -15.83
CA TRP A 3 -3.33 6.27 -14.89
C TRP A 3 -4.73 5.68 -15.11
N SER A 4 -4.87 4.71 -16.01
CA SER A 4 -6.05 3.86 -16.06
C SER A 4 -5.64 2.47 -15.58
N ALA A 5 -5.56 2.29 -14.26
CA ALA A 5 -5.44 0.97 -13.68
C ALA A 5 -6.73 0.19 -13.99
N ASP A 6 -6.60 -1.05 -14.43
CA ASP A 6 -7.75 -1.93 -14.60
C ASP A 6 -8.30 -2.33 -13.20
N PRO A 7 -9.57 -2.73 -13.10
CA PRO A 7 -10.19 -3.07 -11.81
C PRO A 7 -9.48 -4.16 -11.01
N THR A 8 -8.71 -5.03 -11.66
CA THR A 8 -7.94 -6.09 -10.97
C THR A 8 -6.75 -5.48 -10.23
N THR A 9 -6.04 -4.56 -10.89
CA THR A 9 -4.91 -3.84 -10.31
C THR A 9 -5.33 -3.00 -9.10
N LEU A 10 -6.49 -2.34 -9.17
CA LEU A 10 -7.03 -1.57 -8.04
C LEU A 10 -7.34 -2.46 -6.83
N LYS A 11 -7.95 -3.63 -7.03
CA LYS A 11 -8.21 -4.58 -5.93
C LYS A 11 -6.94 -5.02 -5.22
N SER A 12 -5.86 -5.26 -5.97
CA SER A 12 -4.58 -5.63 -5.38
C SER A 12 -3.99 -4.50 -4.54
N PHE A 13 -4.21 -3.23 -4.93
CA PHE A 13 -3.82 -2.08 -4.10
C PHE A 13 -4.70 -1.94 -2.86
N ASP A 14 -6.00 -2.18 -2.94
CA ASP A 14 -6.90 -2.15 -1.78
C ASP A 14 -6.48 -3.18 -0.72
N GLU A 15 -6.10 -4.38 -1.14
CA GLU A 15 -5.56 -5.42 -0.26
C GLU A 15 -4.25 -4.97 0.41
N VAL A 16 -3.39 -4.25 -0.31
CA VAL A 16 -2.15 -3.67 0.25
C VAL A 16 -2.47 -2.57 1.26
N LEU A 17 -3.40 -1.65 0.96
CA LEU A 17 -3.81 -0.60 1.89
C LEU A 17 -4.41 -1.19 3.18
N LEU A 18 -5.23 -2.21 3.06
CA LEU A 18 -5.81 -2.92 4.19
C LEU A 18 -4.73 -3.61 5.05
N THR A 19 -3.81 -4.34 4.41
CA THR A 19 -2.85 -5.19 5.14
C THR A 19 -1.65 -4.41 5.67
N VAL A 20 -1.19 -3.39 4.94
CA VAL A 20 -0.01 -2.61 5.30
C VAL A 20 -0.39 -1.46 6.22
N LEU A 21 -1.43 -0.69 5.87
CA LEU A 21 -1.81 0.52 6.59
C LEU A 21 -3.01 0.32 7.53
N GLY A 22 -3.71 -0.81 7.44
CA GLY A 22 -4.90 -1.05 8.27
C GLY A 22 -6.11 -0.24 7.84
N LEU A 23 -6.12 0.30 6.62
CA LEU A 23 -7.26 1.08 6.11
C LEU A 23 -8.41 0.13 5.76
N PRO A 24 -9.58 0.24 6.41
CA PRO A 24 -10.72 -0.62 6.12
C PRO A 24 -11.28 -0.32 4.72
N PRO A 25 -11.93 -1.30 4.05
CA PRO A 25 -12.45 -1.11 2.70
C PRO A 25 -13.40 0.09 2.56
N SER A 26 -14.23 0.35 3.58
CA SER A 26 -15.13 1.50 3.59
C SER A 26 -14.42 2.85 3.60
N GLU A 27 -13.22 2.92 4.19
CA GLU A 27 -12.40 4.14 4.15
C GLU A 27 -11.69 4.26 2.80
N ILE A 28 -11.24 3.16 2.20
CA ILE A 28 -10.63 3.12 0.86
C ILE A 28 -11.64 3.57 -0.20
N ASP A 29 -12.87 3.05 -0.14
CA ASP A 29 -13.98 3.42 -1.04
C ASP A 29 -14.35 4.90 -0.97
N ALA A 30 -14.07 5.55 0.17
CA ALA A 30 -14.35 6.96 0.41
C ALA A 30 -13.23 7.90 -0.07
N LEU A 31 -12.07 7.37 -0.49
CA LEU A 31 -10.94 8.19 -0.93
C LEU A 31 -11.21 8.83 -2.30
N ALA A 32 -10.84 10.10 -2.41
CA ALA A 32 -10.63 10.68 -3.74
C ALA A 32 -9.45 9.97 -4.41
N MET A 33 -9.45 9.91 -5.74
CA MET A 33 -8.41 9.19 -6.50
C MET A 33 -6.99 9.69 -6.19
N ASP A 34 -6.81 10.99 -5.94
CA ASP A 34 -5.50 11.55 -5.59
C ASP A 34 -5.04 11.08 -4.20
N ASP A 35 -5.96 11.04 -3.23
CA ASP A 35 -5.68 10.54 -1.88
C ASP A 35 -5.40 9.03 -1.91
N TYR A 36 -6.15 8.29 -2.73
CA TYR A 36 -5.93 6.86 -2.97
C TYR A 36 -4.49 6.59 -3.42
N TRP A 37 -4.02 7.31 -4.45
CA TRP A 37 -2.65 7.15 -4.94
C TRP A 37 -1.61 7.57 -3.91
N PHE A 38 -1.85 8.65 -3.19
CA PHE A 38 -0.98 9.06 -2.08
C PHE A 38 -0.83 7.93 -1.05
N TRP A 39 -1.92 7.30 -0.64
CA TRP A 39 -1.88 6.20 0.33
C TRP A 39 -1.22 4.94 -0.24
N CYS A 40 -1.38 4.64 -1.53
CA CYS A 40 -0.63 3.56 -2.19
C CYS A 40 0.88 3.76 -2.08
N GLU A 41 1.38 4.97 -2.33
CA GLU A 41 2.81 5.28 -2.18
C GLU A 41 3.27 5.20 -0.71
N VAL A 42 2.42 5.60 0.24
CA VAL A 42 2.71 5.46 1.68
C VAL A 42 2.84 3.98 2.06
N ALA A 43 1.94 3.13 1.56
CA ALA A 43 1.98 1.69 1.79
C ALA A 43 3.24 1.06 1.20
N GLU A 44 3.63 1.43 -0.02
CA GLU A 44 4.88 0.96 -0.64
C GLU A 44 6.11 1.29 0.23
N ARG A 45 6.22 2.53 0.72
CA ARG A 45 7.30 2.94 1.62
C ARG A 45 7.31 2.18 2.94
N GLU A 46 6.16 1.75 3.43
CA GLU A 46 6.07 0.97 4.66
C GLU A 46 6.46 -0.50 4.43
N VAL A 47 6.10 -1.09 3.28
CA VAL A 47 6.58 -2.43 2.88
C VAL A 47 8.11 -2.45 2.82
N GLN A 48 8.72 -1.44 2.19
CA GLN A 48 10.18 -1.32 2.11
C GLN A 48 10.81 -1.24 3.51
N ARG A 49 10.28 -0.38 4.39
CA ARG A 49 10.76 -0.26 5.78
C ARG A 49 10.66 -1.56 6.58
N ARG A 50 9.57 -2.33 6.41
CA ARG A 50 9.41 -3.64 7.04
C ARG A 50 10.43 -4.64 6.52
N GLY A 51 10.69 -4.64 5.20
CA GLY A 51 11.73 -5.45 4.58
C GLY A 51 13.13 -5.13 5.08
N GLU A 52 13.49 -3.86 5.16
CA GLU A 52 14.78 -3.40 5.71
C GLU A 52 14.95 -3.83 7.17
N ARG A 53 13.92 -3.64 8.00
CA ARG A 53 13.94 -4.09 9.40
C ARG A 53 14.12 -5.59 9.51
N GLN A 54 13.44 -6.37 8.68
CA GLN A 54 13.57 -7.82 8.66
C GLN A 54 14.98 -8.25 8.26
N GLN A 55 15.57 -7.61 7.24
CA GLN A 55 16.95 -7.89 6.82
C GLN A 55 17.95 -7.58 7.94
N GLN A 56 17.82 -6.43 8.60
CA GLN A 56 18.68 -6.06 9.74
C GLN A 56 18.62 -7.07 10.89
N LEU A 57 17.45 -7.65 11.15
CA LEU A 57 17.30 -8.70 12.17
C LEU A 57 18.00 -10.01 11.77
N LEU A 58 17.95 -10.37 10.48
CA LEU A 58 18.63 -11.56 9.97
C LEU A 58 20.15 -11.40 10.00
N ASP A 59 20.66 -10.21 9.69
CA ASP A 59 22.09 -9.91 9.69
C ASP A 59 22.69 -9.86 11.11
N ALA A 60 21.86 -9.78 12.15
CA ALA A 60 22.25 -9.71 13.55
C ALA A 60 22.37 -11.08 14.26
N ILE A 61 22.06 -12.19 13.56
CA ILE A 61 22.14 -13.58 14.05
C ILE A 61 23.41 -14.24 13.52
#